data_AF-A0A1Y1Q1M9-F1
#
_entry.id   AF-A0A1Y1Q1M9-F1
#
_cell.length_a   1.000
_cell.length_b   1.000
_cell.length_c   1.000
_cell.angle_alpha   90.00
_cell.angle_beta   90.00
_cell.angle_gamma   90.00
#
_symmetry.space_group_name_H-M   'P 1'
#
loop_
_entity.id
_entity.type
_entity.pdbx_description
1 polymer ?
#
loop_
_entity_poly.entity_id
_entity_poly.type
_entity_poly.pdbx_seq_one_letter_code
_entity_poly.pdbx_strand_id
1 'polypeptide(L)'
;MSLPTNSLGLVVGNDKPVATWLAHYDNQDRLMAFGDTTYTYTVTGNLQTQTQGGQTTRYTYDTLSNLTKVELPNGTVVEYLIDGNDRRVGRKIDGNVIQQWLYRPLDPDC
;
A
#
# COMPACT_ATOMS: atom_id res chain seq x y z
N MET A 1 0.55 1.42 -36.91
CA MET A 1 0.52 2.50 -35.89
C MET A 1 1.73 2.26 -34.99
N SER A 2 2.64 3.24 -34.92
CA SER A 2 3.96 3.10 -34.30
C SER A 2 3.87 2.93 -32.77
N LEU A 3 4.75 2.10 -32.20
CA LEU A 3 4.97 1.93 -30.76
C LEU A 3 5.96 2.99 -30.25
N PRO A 4 5.93 3.35 -28.95
CA PRO A 4 7.14 3.65 -28.20
C PRO A 4 7.55 2.44 -27.36
N THR A 5 8.82 2.07 -27.48
CA THR A 5 9.53 1.08 -26.67
C THR A 5 9.80 1.63 -25.26
N ASN A 6 9.84 0.75 -24.25
CA ASN A 6 10.78 0.97 -23.15
C ASN A 6 11.66 -0.27 -22.99
N SER A 7 12.97 0.00 -22.98
CA SER A 7 14.05 -0.96 -23.09
C SER A 7 14.33 -1.61 -21.73
N LEU A 8 13.85 -2.83 -21.53
CA LEU A 8 14.53 -3.78 -20.65
C LEU A 8 14.71 -5.08 -21.43
N GLY A 9 15.85 -5.16 -22.11
CA GLY A 9 16.35 -6.44 -22.57
C GLY A 9 16.64 -7.32 -21.38
N LEU A 10 16.01 -8.49 -21.32
CA LEU A 10 16.58 -9.62 -20.59
C LEU A 10 16.39 -10.87 -21.45
N VAL A 11 17.52 -11.32 -22.01
CA VAL A 11 17.66 -12.66 -22.58
C VAL A 11 17.57 -13.64 -21.42
N VAL A 12 16.67 -14.61 -21.49
CA VAL A 12 16.68 -15.74 -20.55
C VAL A 12 16.77 -17.02 -21.36
N GLY A 13 17.93 -17.68 -21.25
CA GLY A 13 18.20 -19.00 -21.79
C GLY A 13 17.38 -20.08 -21.10
N ASN A 14 17.46 -21.29 -21.64
CA ASN A 14 16.58 -22.44 -21.40
C ASN A 14 16.62 -23.11 -20.01
N ASP A 15 16.64 -22.35 -18.90
CA ASP A 15 16.66 -22.90 -17.54
C ASP A 15 15.44 -22.44 -16.71
N LYS A 16 14.40 -23.28 -16.66
CA LYS A 16 13.13 -23.09 -15.90
C LYS A 16 12.35 -21.83 -16.35
N PRO A 17 11.00 -21.83 -16.33
CA PRO A 17 10.28 -20.61 -16.63
C PRO A 17 10.59 -19.58 -15.53
N VAL A 18 11.51 -18.65 -15.81
CA VAL A 18 11.60 -17.45 -15.00
C VAL A 18 10.34 -16.67 -15.34
N ALA A 19 9.39 -16.65 -14.42
CA ALA A 19 8.22 -15.81 -14.58
C ALA A 19 8.72 -14.37 -14.59
N THR A 20 8.84 -13.77 -15.77
CA THR A 20 9.14 -12.35 -15.91
C THR A 20 7.91 -11.60 -15.43
N TRP A 21 7.86 -11.28 -14.15
CA TRP A 21 6.77 -10.50 -13.57
C TRP A 21 6.80 -9.10 -14.19
N LEU A 22 5.92 -8.84 -15.15
CA LEU A 22 5.77 -7.53 -15.75
C LEU A 22 5.03 -6.61 -14.77
N ALA A 23 5.62 -5.44 -14.50
CA ALA A 23 4.97 -4.38 -13.75
C ALA A 23 4.15 -3.51 -14.71
N HIS A 24 2.90 -3.23 -14.33
CA HIS A 24 2.02 -2.32 -15.06
C HIS A 24 1.86 -1.03 -14.26
N TYR A 25 1.96 0.11 -14.94
CA TYR A 25 1.82 1.43 -14.34
C TYR A 25 0.73 2.22 -15.06
N ASP A 26 0.09 3.14 -14.36
CA ASP A 26 -0.77 4.15 -14.98
C ASP A 26 0.04 5.36 -15.48
N ASN A 27 -0.65 6.37 -16.01
CA ASN A 27 -0.04 7.60 -16.52
C ASN A 27 0.47 8.56 -15.43
N GLN A 28 0.32 8.20 -14.15
CA GLN A 28 0.85 8.91 -13.00
C GLN A 28 2.01 8.13 -12.35
N ASP A 29 2.57 7.16 -13.08
CA ASP A 29 3.64 6.25 -12.62
C ASP A 29 3.27 5.41 -11.38
N ARG A 30 1.97 5.18 -11.14
CA ARG A 30 1.51 4.34 -10.02
C ARG A 30 1.38 2.88 -10.46
N LEU A 31 1.83 1.97 -9.61
CA LEU A 31 1.83 0.53 -9.88
C LEU A 31 0.42 -0.03 -9.88
N MET A 32 -0.12 -0.43 -11.04
CA MET A 32 -1.43 -1.07 -11.17
C MET A 32 -1.38 -2.58 -10.97
N ALA A 33 -0.29 -3.24 -11.38
CA ALA A 33 -0.13 -4.67 -11.21
C ALA A 33 1.35 -5.08 -11.14
N PHE A 34 1.66 -6.06 -10.31
CA PHE A 34 2.95 -6.74 -10.26
C PHE A 34 2.73 -8.23 -9.99
N GLY A 35 3.04 -9.04 -11.00
CA GLY A 35 2.66 -10.45 -11.02
C GLY A 35 1.17 -10.65 -10.80
N ASP A 36 0.81 -11.54 -9.87
CA ASP A 36 -0.60 -11.86 -9.58
C ASP A 36 -1.27 -10.86 -8.61
N THR A 37 -0.62 -9.73 -8.34
CA THR A 37 -1.13 -8.69 -7.45
C THR A 37 -1.60 -7.49 -8.25
N THR A 38 -2.82 -7.02 -7.98
CA THR A 38 -3.38 -5.79 -8.55
C THR A 38 -3.62 -4.74 -7.48
N TYR A 39 -3.50 -3.47 -7.89
CA TYR A 39 -3.61 -2.31 -7.02
C TYR A 39 -4.58 -1.30 -7.64
N THR A 40 -5.36 -0.64 -6.79
CA THR A 40 -6.19 0.51 -7.19
C THR A 40 -5.90 1.69 -6.29
N TYR A 41 -6.17 2.90 -6.78
CA TYR A 41 -5.86 4.14 -6.08
C TYR A 41 -7.07 5.07 -6.08
N THR A 42 -7.19 5.86 -5.02
CA THR A 42 -8.15 6.96 -4.96
C THR A 42 -7.76 8.06 -5.96
N VAL A 43 -8.69 8.99 -6.21
CA VAL A 43 -8.41 10.19 -7.01
C VAL A 43 -7.28 11.05 -6.42
N THR A 44 -7.11 11.02 -5.10
CA THR A 44 -6.03 11.73 -4.38
C THR A 44 -4.69 11.01 -4.44
N GLY A 45 -4.63 9.81 -5.03
CA GLY A 45 -3.39 9.05 -5.18
C GLY A 45 -3.10 8.04 -4.07
N ASN A 46 -3.95 7.93 -3.06
CA ASN A 46 -3.77 6.94 -1.99
C ASN A 46 -4.14 5.55 -2.47
N LEU A 47 -3.40 4.52 -2.04
CA LEU A 47 -3.71 3.13 -2.34
C LEU A 47 -5.11 2.80 -1.79
N GLN A 48 -6.04 2.35 -2.61
CA GLN A 48 -7.40 2.03 -2.18
C GLN A 48 -7.57 0.53 -1.93
N THR A 49 -7.05 -0.31 -2.84
CA THR A 49 -7.12 -1.77 -2.70
C THR A 49 -5.85 -2.43 -3.17
N GLN A 50 -5.49 -3.55 -2.52
CA GLN A 50 -4.53 -4.52 -3.03
C GLN A 50 -5.22 -5.88 -3.10
N THR A 51 -5.16 -6.54 -4.25
CA THR A 51 -5.73 -7.89 -4.43
C THR A 51 -4.66 -8.86 -4.89
N GLN A 52 -4.48 -9.96 -4.18
CA GLN A 52 -3.57 -11.05 -4.55
C GLN A 52 -4.30 -12.38 -4.42
N GLY A 53 -4.29 -13.21 -5.46
CA GLY A 53 -4.95 -14.53 -5.43
C GLY A 53 -6.45 -14.48 -5.09
N GLY A 54 -7.14 -13.42 -5.51
CA GLY A 54 -8.56 -13.18 -5.20
C GLY A 54 -8.83 -12.58 -3.81
N GLN A 55 -7.81 -12.44 -2.97
CA GLN A 55 -7.93 -11.88 -1.63
C GLN A 55 -7.65 -10.37 -1.65
N THR A 56 -8.65 -9.57 -1.29
CA THR A 56 -8.56 -8.09 -1.34
C THR A 56 -8.37 -7.49 0.05
N THR A 57 -7.32 -6.69 0.21
CA THR A 57 -7.13 -5.77 1.33
C THR A 57 -7.60 -4.37 0.92
N ARG A 58 -8.40 -3.69 1.76
CA ARG A 58 -8.85 -2.32 1.52
C ARG A 58 -8.20 -1.36 2.51
N TYR A 59 -7.86 -0.17 2.03
CA TYR A 59 -7.19 0.87 2.80
C TYR A 59 -8.03 2.14 2.79
N THR A 60 -8.21 2.75 3.96
CA THR A 60 -8.93 4.01 4.12
C THR A 60 -8.01 5.04 4.75
N TYR A 61 -8.08 6.25 4.22
CA TYR A 61 -7.27 7.38 4.61
C TYR A 61 -8.15 8.55 5.03
N ASP A 62 -7.65 9.40 5.92
CA ASP A 62 -8.26 10.69 6.18
C ASP A 62 -7.89 11.73 5.09
N THR A 63 -8.36 12.95 5.25
CA THR A 63 -8.13 14.05 4.30
C THR A 63 -6.67 14.49 4.21
N LEU A 64 -5.84 14.18 5.22
CA LEU A 64 -4.41 14.46 5.26
C LEU A 64 -3.58 13.27 4.75
N SER A 65 -4.24 12.24 4.23
CA SER A 65 -3.62 11.01 3.74
C SER A 65 -2.94 10.19 4.83
N ASN A 66 -3.40 10.30 6.09
CA ASN A 66 -3.05 9.34 7.13
C ASN A 66 -3.87 8.07 6.94
N LEU A 67 -3.22 6.90 6.96
CA LEU A 67 -3.92 5.60 6.93
C LEU A 67 -4.65 5.37 8.25
N THR A 68 -5.99 5.34 8.21
CA THR A 68 -6.85 5.22 9.40
C THR A 68 -7.46 3.82 9.56
N LYS A 69 -7.68 3.09 8.46
CA LYS A 69 -8.29 1.75 8.50
C LYS A 69 -7.72 0.82 7.42
N VAL A 70 -7.51 -0.44 7.79
CA VAL A 70 -7.18 -1.55 6.87
C VAL A 70 -8.17 -2.68 7.10
N GLU A 71 -8.83 -3.13 6.05
CA GLU A 71 -9.74 -4.27 6.07
C GLU A 71 -9.06 -5.44 5.37
N LEU A 72 -8.74 -6.49 6.13
CA LEU A 72 -8.06 -7.68 5.63
C LEU A 72 -9.06 -8.66 4.99
N PRO A 73 -8.61 -9.56 4.10
CA PRO A 73 -9.48 -10.53 3.43
C PRO A 73 -10.22 -11.48 4.38
N ASN A 74 -9.65 -11.74 5.55
CA ASN A 74 -10.24 -12.58 6.58
C ASN A 74 -11.30 -11.85 7.44
N GLY A 75 -11.62 -10.59 7.12
CA GLY A 75 -12.57 -9.76 7.85
C GLY A 75 -11.97 -8.99 9.02
N THR A 76 -10.70 -9.23 9.38
CA THR A 76 -10.03 -8.47 10.44
C THR A 76 -9.90 -7.00 10.05
N VAL A 77 -10.25 -6.10 10.97
CA VAL A 77 -10.14 -4.66 10.79
C VAL A 77 -9.01 -4.13 11.67
N VAL A 78 -8.03 -3.48 11.06
CA VAL A 78 -6.98 -2.75 11.76
C VAL A 78 -7.27 -1.26 11.65
N GLU A 79 -7.39 -0.57 12.78
CA GLU A 79 -7.58 0.88 12.81
C GLU A 79 -6.39 1.56 13.44
N TYR A 80 -6.03 2.74 12.94
CA TYR A 80 -4.95 3.56 13.47
C TYR A 80 -5.52 4.86 14.04
N LEU A 81 -5.08 5.19 15.26
CA LEU A 81 -5.42 6.45 15.92
C LEU A 81 -4.34 7.47 15.60
N ILE A 82 -4.74 8.62 15.07
CA ILE A 82 -3.84 9.71 14.68
C ILE A 82 -4.11 10.91 15.59
N ASP A 83 -3.06 11.54 16.10
CA ASP A 83 -3.18 12.78 16.88
C ASP A 83 -3.19 14.03 15.99
N GLY A 84 -3.39 15.20 16.58
CA GLY A 84 -3.44 16.47 15.85
C GLY A 84 -2.12 16.93 15.22
N ASN A 85 -1.02 16.19 15.42
CA ASN A 85 0.28 16.45 14.79
C ASN A 85 0.59 15.41 13.69
N ASP A 86 -0.43 14.72 13.16
CA ASP A 86 -0.30 13.66 12.15
C ASP A 86 0.56 12.46 12.61
N ARG A 87 0.59 12.20 13.92
CA ARG A 87 1.33 11.06 14.48
C ARG A 87 0.38 9.94 14.85
N ARG A 88 0.77 8.71 14.52
CA ARG A 88 0.04 7.51 14.94
C ARG A 88 0.25 7.24 16.43
N VAL A 89 -0.80 7.43 17.23
CA VAL A 89 -0.78 7.25 18.69
C VAL A 89 -1.44 5.97 19.17
N GLY A 90 -2.08 5.19 18.27
CA GLY A 90 -2.60 3.89 18.64
C GLY A 90 -2.97 2.99 17.47
N ARG A 91 -3.17 1.71 17.79
CA ARG A 91 -3.64 0.68 16.86
C ARG A 91 -4.71 -0.17 17.53
N LYS A 92 -5.82 -0.38 16.82
CA LYS A 92 -6.88 -1.31 17.18
C LYS A 92 -6.92 -2.49 16.23
N ILE A 93 -7.31 -3.66 16.75
CA ILE A 93 -7.71 -4.81 15.96
C ILE A 93 -9.13 -5.19 16.39
N ASP A 94 -10.05 -5.23 15.44
CA ASP A 94 -11.46 -5.56 15.65
C ASP A 94 -12.06 -4.74 16.79
N GLY A 95 -11.77 -3.43 16.79
CA GLY A 95 -12.22 -2.45 17.79
C GLY A 95 -11.41 -2.42 19.10
N ASN A 96 -10.59 -3.44 19.38
CA ASN A 96 -9.81 -3.55 20.61
C ASN A 96 -8.47 -2.82 20.47
N VAL A 97 -8.16 -1.90 21.38
CA VAL A 97 -6.84 -1.25 21.43
C VAL A 97 -5.78 -2.28 21.79
N ILE A 98 -4.83 -2.51 20.89
CA ILE A 98 -3.74 -3.47 21.11
C ILE A 98 -2.38 -2.79 21.28
N GLN A 99 -2.28 -1.51 20.94
CA GLN A 99 -1.04 -0.74 21.07
C GLN A 99 -1.34 0.76 21.15
N GLN A 100 -0.53 1.46 21.96
CA GLN A 100 -0.52 2.92 22.06
C GLN A 100 0.93 3.42 22.05
N TRP A 101 1.14 4.61 21.50
CA TRP A 101 2.43 5.29 21.47
C TRP A 101 2.30 6.63 22.19
N LEU A 102 3.24 6.92 23.08
CA LEU A 102 3.38 8.21 23.72
C LEU A 102 4.61 8.90 23.15
N TYR A 103 4.40 10.00 22.43
CA TYR A 103 5.47 10.83 21.93
C TYR A 103 5.77 11.93 22.93
N ARG A 104 6.99 11.95 23.46
CA ARG A 104 7.49 13.07 24.24
C ARG A 104 8.03 14.14 23.28
N PRO A 105 7.91 15.43 23.61
CA PRO A 105 8.66 16.46 22.91
C PRO A 105 10.15 16.11 22.89
N LEU A 106 10.85 16.52 21.83
CA LEU A 106 12.31 16.50 21.85
C LEU A 106 12.74 17.40 23.01
N ASP A 107 13.53 16.86 23.93
CA ASP A 107 14.09 17.67 25.00
C ASP A 107 15.01 18.71 24.35
N PRO A 108 14.79 20.02 24.54
CA PRO A 108 15.56 21.06 23.85
C PRO A 108 17.03 21.14 24.29
N ASP A 109 17.41 20.36 25.31
CA ASP A 109 18.75 20.36 25.93
C ASP A 109 19.62 19.14 25.57
N CYS A 110 19.24 18.35 24.55
CA CYS A 110 20.09 17.29 23.98
C CYS A 110 20.68 17.66 22.62
#